data_AF-A0A5E5QLP2-F1
#
_entry.id   AF-A0A5E5QLP2-F1
#
_cell.length_a   1.000
_cell.length_b   1.000
_cell.length_c   1.000
_cell.angle_alpha   90.00
_cell.angle_beta   90.00
_cell.angle_gamma   90.00
#
_symmetry.space_group_name_H-M   'P 1'
#
loop_
_entity.id
_entity.type
_entity.pdbx_description
1 polymer ?
#
loop_
_entity_poly.entity_id
_entity_poly.type
_entity_poly.pdbx_seq_one_letter_code
_entity_poly.pdbx_strand_id
1 'polypeptide(L)'
;MLTLEFYQQTYAYDTGNNLTNLSHQANSNTWQQILTIHPNNNRGTQTQQSTSDFDANGNLLTLNNIGTLHWHYNNTLNQITKADKSNTTEYYVYDYQGNRVRSVVESNNQVQSQRDYLPLLDI
;
A
#
# COMPACT_ATOMS: atom_id res chain seq x y z
N MET A 1 14.03 1.06 27.36
CA MET A 1 14.31 2.49 27.04
C MET A 1 14.51 2.54 25.53
N LEU A 2 13.59 3.14 24.77
CA LEU A 2 13.78 3.34 23.33
C LEU A 2 14.78 4.47 23.15
N THR A 3 16.01 4.13 22.79
CA THR A 3 17.04 5.11 22.46
C THR A 3 16.77 5.63 21.06
N LEU A 4 16.51 6.94 20.94
CA LEU A 4 16.57 7.60 19.64
C LEU A 4 18.01 7.53 19.14
N GLU A 5 18.17 7.17 17.88
CA GLU A 5 19.45 7.21 17.19
C GLU A 5 19.33 7.97 15.88
N PHE A 6 20.46 8.48 15.41
CA PHE A 6 20.56 9.03 14.06
C PHE A 6 20.62 7.88 13.04
N TYR A 7 20.02 8.12 11.90
CA TYR A 7 20.12 7.26 10.74
C TYR A 7 20.39 8.10 9.48
N GLN A 8 20.88 7.45 8.44
CA GLN A 8 21.01 7.99 7.10
C GLN A 8 20.26 7.07 6.12
N GLN A 9 19.56 7.69 5.17
CA GLN A 9 18.96 6.97 4.04
C GLN A 9 19.52 7.51 2.72
N THR A 10 19.87 6.57 1.85
CA THR A 10 20.32 6.85 0.49
C THR A 10 19.30 6.29 -0.49
N TYR A 11 18.95 7.09 -1.48
CA TYR A 11 17.93 6.77 -2.48
C TYR A 11 18.59 6.74 -3.86
N ALA A 12 18.29 5.70 -4.64
CA ALA A 12 18.69 5.61 -6.04
C ALA A 12 17.46 5.65 -6.96
N TYR A 13 17.59 6.35 -8.07
CA TYR A 13 16.52 6.54 -9.05
C TYR A 13 16.99 6.14 -10.44
N ASP A 14 16.08 5.65 -11.26
CA ASP A 14 16.34 5.46 -12.70
C ASP A 14 16.22 6.81 -13.47
N THR A 15 16.41 6.78 -14.79
CA THR A 15 16.30 7.96 -15.65
C THR A 15 14.86 8.48 -15.80
N GLY A 16 13.86 7.67 -15.43
CA GLY A 16 12.44 8.04 -15.37
C GLY A 16 12.02 8.64 -14.02
N ASN A 17 12.96 8.80 -13.08
CA ASN A 17 12.73 9.22 -11.70
C ASN A 17 11.94 8.22 -10.84
N ASN A 18 11.95 6.94 -11.20
CA ASN A 18 11.40 5.88 -10.33
C ASN A 18 12.42 5.51 -9.25
N LEU A 19 11.98 5.37 -8.00
CA LEU A 19 12.82 4.86 -6.91
C LEU A 19 13.17 3.38 -7.19
N THR A 20 14.46 3.06 -7.26
CA THR A 20 14.95 1.69 -7.52
C THR A 20 15.61 1.07 -6.30
N ASN A 21 16.16 1.88 -5.39
CA ASN A 21 16.77 1.40 -4.16
C ASN A 21 16.62 2.43 -3.03
N LEU A 22 16.24 1.95 -1.85
CA LEU A 22 16.32 2.66 -0.58
C LEU A 22 17.25 1.87 0.35
N SER A 23 18.38 2.47 0.71
CA SER A 23 19.31 1.92 1.70
C SER A 23 19.21 2.71 2.99
N HIS A 24 18.94 2.02 4.10
CA HIS A 24 18.92 2.57 5.45
C HIS A 24 20.15 2.14 6.24
N GLN A 25 20.76 3.10 6.93
CA GLN A 25 21.94 2.92 7.76
C GLN A 25 21.72 3.60 9.11
N ALA A 26 21.72 2.82 10.19
CA ALA A 26 21.72 3.29 11.57
C ALA A 26 22.68 2.43 12.39
N ASN A 27 23.04 2.85 13.61
CA ASN A 27 23.95 2.06 14.44
C ASN A 27 23.28 0.74 14.89
N SER A 28 21.96 0.75 15.13
CA SER A 28 21.24 -0.46 15.55
C SER A 28 20.93 -1.43 14.41
N ASN A 29 20.73 -0.94 13.19
CA ASN A 29 20.28 -1.75 12.08
C ASN A 29 20.59 -1.15 10.71
N THR A 30 20.79 -2.02 9.73
CA THR A 30 20.99 -1.66 8.32
C THR A 30 20.10 -2.55 7.47
N TRP A 31 19.44 -1.96 6.48
CA TRP A 31 18.57 -2.71 5.56
C TRP A 31 18.48 -2.02 4.20
N GLN A 32 18.05 -2.77 3.20
CA GLN A 32 17.82 -2.27 1.86
C GLN A 32 16.45 -2.72 1.34
N GLN A 33 15.80 -1.83 0.61
CA GLN A 33 14.60 -2.12 -0.17
C GLN A 33 14.91 -1.86 -1.63
N ILE A 34 14.87 -2.91 -2.44
CA ILE A 34 15.05 -2.84 -3.89
C ILE A 34 13.66 -2.82 -4.52
N LEU A 35 13.45 -1.95 -5.51
CA LEU A 35 12.23 -1.93 -6.32
C LEU A 35 12.62 -2.24 -7.77
N THR A 36 11.99 -3.27 -8.33
CA THR A 36 12.14 -3.60 -9.75
C THR A 36 11.09 -2.85 -10.55
N ILE A 37 11.54 -1.99 -11.46
CA ILE A 37 10.68 -1.25 -12.38
C ILE A 37 10.42 -2.09 -13.63
N HIS A 38 9.16 -2.18 -14.04
CA HIS A 38 8.76 -2.91 -15.22
C HIS A 38 9.29 -2.26 -16.50
N PRO A 39 9.64 -3.05 -17.54
CA PRO A 39 10.03 -2.48 -18.83
C PRO A 39 8.92 -1.62 -19.43
N ASN A 40 9.31 -0.50 -20.04
CA ASN A 40 8.45 0.39 -20.83
C ASN A 40 7.32 1.10 -20.07
N ASN A 41 7.34 1.13 -18.74
CA ASN A 41 6.42 1.94 -17.93
C ASN A 41 7.03 2.24 -16.54
N ASN A 42 6.30 2.96 -15.69
CA ASN A 42 6.74 3.38 -14.34
C ASN A 42 6.17 2.51 -13.21
N ARG A 43 5.70 1.29 -13.51
CA ARG A 43 5.17 0.38 -12.49
C ARG A 43 6.34 -0.34 -11.82
N GLY A 44 6.40 -0.30 -10.49
CA GLY A 44 7.47 -0.91 -9.71
C GLY A 44 6.96 -1.74 -8.55
N THR A 45 7.62 -2.86 -8.28
CA THR A 45 7.31 -3.77 -7.16
C THR A 45 8.60 -4.18 -6.44
N GLN A 46 8.53 -4.43 -5.12
CA GLN A 46 9.72 -4.78 -4.31
C GLN A 46 10.34 -6.13 -4.70
N THR A 47 9.51 -7.04 -5.19
CA THR A 47 9.93 -8.27 -5.83
C THR A 47 9.29 -8.26 -7.20
N GLN A 48 10.08 -8.50 -8.24
CA GLN A 48 9.55 -8.66 -9.59
C GLN A 48 8.66 -9.90 -9.61
N GLN A 49 7.35 -9.69 -9.46
CA GLN A 49 6.46 -10.80 -9.13
C GLN A 49 5.75 -11.36 -10.33
N SER A 50 5.33 -10.51 -11.26
CA SER A 50 4.78 -10.95 -12.54
C SER A 50 4.36 -9.73 -13.35
N THR A 51 4.17 -9.88 -14.66
CA THR A 51 3.40 -8.90 -15.45
C THR A 51 1.94 -8.78 -14.99
N SER A 52 1.46 -9.68 -14.13
CA SER A 52 0.11 -9.71 -13.55
C SER A 52 -0.01 -9.01 -12.20
N ASP A 53 1.00 -8.27 -11.75
CA ASP A 53 0.93 -7.51 -10.48
C ASP A 53 -0.05 -6.35 -10.56
N PHE A 54 -0.44 -5.95 -11.78
CA PHE A 54 -1.33 -4.83 -12.04
C PHE A 54 -2.48 -5.24 -12.95
N ASP A 55 -3.65 -4.62 -12.76
CA ASP A 55 -4.74 -4.72 -13.73
C ASP A 55 -4.46 -3.91 -15.02
N ALA A 56 -5.40 -3.95 -15.95
CA ALA A 56 -5.30 -3.23 -17.23
C ALA A 56 -5.20 -1.71 -17.05
N ASN A 57 -5.83 -1.16 -16.00
CA ASN A 57 -5.79 0.27 -15.69
C ASN A 57 -4.50 0.66 -14.94
N GLY A 58 -3.72 -0.30 -14.48
CA GLY A 58 -2.47 -0.08 -13.74
C GLY A 58 -2.63 -0.02 -12.24
N ASN A 59 -3.73 -0.51 -11.69
CA ASN A 59 -3.90 -0.66 -10.25
C ASN A 59 -3.20 -1.92 -9.76
N LEU A 60 -2.47 -1.82 -8.63
CA LEU A 60 -1.76 -2.95 -8.04
C LEU A 60 -2.74 -3.99 -7.48
N LEU A 61 -2.57 -5.26 -7.83
CA LEU A 61 -3.46 -6.36 -7.43
C LEU A 61 -3.00 -7.07 -6.15
N THR A 62 -1.70 -7.06 -5.84
CA THR A 62 -1.16 -7.76 -4.68
C THR A 62 -0.09 -6.92 -3.98
N LEU A 63 -0.18 -6.83 -2.66
CA LEU A 63 0.87 -6.30 -1.80
C LEU A 63 1.52 -7.45 -1.04
N ASN A 64 2.84 -7.57 -1.17
CA ASN A 64 3.57 -8.71 -0.63
C ASN A 64 3.52 -8.79 0.86
N ASN A 65 3.20 -9.99 1.35
CA ASN A 65 3.03 -10.29 2.76
C ASN A 65 1.94 -9.44 3.44
N ILE A 66 1.13 -8.72 2.66
CA ILE A 66 0.01 -7.90 3.16
C ILE A 66 -1.30 -8.52 2.69
N GLY A 67 -1.54 -8.61 1.37
CA GLY A 67 -2.81 -9.11 0.86
C GLY A 67 -3.11 -8.77 -0.60
N THR A 68 -4.30 -9.17 -1.03
CA THR A 68 -4.84 -8.90 -2.36
C THR A 68 -5.68 -7.63 -2.34
N LEU A 69 -5.49 -6.78 -3.36
CA LEU A 69 -6.16 -5.50 -3.52
C LEU A 69 -7.23 -5.65 -4.59
N HIS A 70 -8.42 -5.16 -4.28
CA HIS A 70 -9.55 -5.17 -5.19
C HIS A 70 -9.99 -3.74 -5.43
N TRP A 71 -10.27 -3.41 -6.69
CA TRP A 71 -10.53 -2.06 -7.14
C TRP A 71 -11.95 -1.92 -7.67
N HIS A 72 -12.55 -0.77 -7.44
CA HIS A 72 -13.75 -0.36 -8.15
C HIS A 72 -13.42 -0.02 -9.60
N TYR A 73 -14.45 0.01 -10.46
CA TYR A 73 -14.31 0.36 -11.88
C TYR A 73 -13.75 1.77 -12.11
N ASN A 74 -13.88 2.66 -11.13
CA ASN A 74 -13.36 4.03 -11.14
C ASN A 74 -11.95 4.14 -10.51
N ASN A 75 -11.24 3.02 -10.34
CA ASN A 75 -9.88 2.94 -9.80
C ASN A 75 -9.73 3.39 -8.33
N THR A 76 -10.81 3.42 -7.54
CA THR A 76 -10.70 3.52 -6.08
C THR A 76 -10.55 2.14 -5.45
N LEU A 77 -9.76 2.05 -4.37
CA LEU A 77 -9.52 0.78 -3.68
C LEU A 77 -10.78 0.32 -2.96
N ASN A 78 -11.40 -0.77 -3.39
CA ASN A 78 -12.63 -1.29 -2.79
C ASN A 78 -12.36 -2.06 -1.50
N GLN A 79 -11.44 -3.03 -1.55
CA GLN A 79 -11.11 -3.87 -0.40
C GLN A 79 -9.66 -4.38 -0.44
N ILE A 80 -9.13 -4.72 0.73
CA ILE A 80 -7.90 -5.49 0.90
C ILE A 80 -8.24 -6.78 1.63
N THR A 81 -7.99 -7.91 1.00
CA THR A 81 -8.06 -9.24 1.65
C THR A 81 -6.68 -9.58 2.18
N LYS A 82 -6.49 -9.60 3.50
CA LYS A 82 -5.17 -9.85 4.10
C LYS A 82 -4.75 -11.29 3.89
N ALA A 83 -3.46 -11.50 3.66
CA ALA A 83 -2.85 -12.82 3.59
C ALA A 83 -2.64 -13.48 4.98
N ASP A 84 -3.34 -12.98 6.01
CA ASP A 84 -3.21 -13.45 7.39
C ASP A 84 -4.16 -14.63 7.70
N LYS A 85 -3.94 -15.29 8.85
CA LYS A 85 -4.74 -16.44 9.27
C LYS A 85 -6.14 -16.05 9.80
N SER A 86 -6.37 -14.76 10.04
CA SER A 86 -7.59 -14.22 10.63
C SER A 86 -8.68 -13.92 9.58
N ASN A 87 -8.44 -14.25 8.31
CA ASN A 87 -9.33 -13.94 7.19
C ASN A 87 -9.76 -12.46 7.24
N THR A 88 -8.81 -11.58 7.54
CA THR A 88 -9.10 -10.16 7.73
C THR A 88 -9.36 -9.50 6.38
N THR A 89 -10.48 -8.80 6.25
CA THR A 89 -10.78 -7.97 5.08
C THR A 89 -11.02 -6.53 5.51
N GLU A 90 -10.38 -5.60 4.83
CA GLU A 90 -10.64 -4.17 4.99
C GLU A 90 -11.45 -3.66 3.80
N TYR A 91 -12.52 -2.92 4.05
CA TYR A 91 -13.38 -2.32 3.02
C TYR A 91 -13.31 -0.80 3.08
N TYR A 92 -13.43 -0.16 1.93
CA TYR A 92 -13.45 1.29 1.81
C TYR A 92 -14.62 1.76 0.95
N VAL A 93 -15.32 2.80 1.43
CA VAL A 93 -16.46 3.42 0.73
C VAL A 93 -16.12 4.86 0.45
N TYR A 94 -16.51 5.33 -0.73
CA TYR A 94 -16.21 6.65 -1.24
C TYR A 94 -17.49 7.41 -1.58
N ASP A 95 -17.46 8.74 -1.44
CA ASP A 95 -18.51 9.61 -1.96
C ASP A 95 -18.39 9.78 -3.48
N TYR A 96 -19.31 10.56 -4.06
CA TYR A 96 -19.34 10.84 -5.50
C TYR A 96 -18.16 11.69 -6.01
N GLN A 97 -17.40 12.32 -5.11
CA GLN A 97 -16.21 13.11 -5.43
C GLN A 97 -14.93 12.27 -5.30
N GLY A 98 -15.03 11.01 -4.85
CA GLY A 98 -13.90 10.11 -4.65
C GLY A 98 -13.23 10.27 -3.28
N ASN A 99 -13.86 10.96 -2.32
CA ASN A 99 -13.36 11.04 -0.95
C ASN A 99 -13.76 9.77 -0.19
N ARG A 100 -12.82 9.16 0.54
CA ARG A 100 -13.14 8.01 1.40
C ARG A 100 -13.99 8.48 2.59
N VAL A 101 -15.22 8.00 2.67
CA VAL A 101 -16.20 8.34 3.72
C VAL A 101 -16.36 7.25 4.77
N ARG A 102 -15.92 6.01 4.48
CA ARG A 102 -15.93 4.92 5.47
C ARG A 102 -14.79 3.93 5.25
N SER A 103 -14.28 3.39 6.35
CA SER A 103 -13.44 2.19 6.38
C SER A 103 -13.97 1.19 7.41
N VAL A 104 -14.04 -0.08 7.04
CA VAL A 104 -14.47 -1.18 7.91
C VAL A 104 -13.40 -2.26 7.91
N VAL A 105 -13.07 -2.80 9.08
CA VAL A 105 -12.22 -3.98 9.23
C VAL A 105 -13.09 -5.13 9.73
N GLU A 106 -13.13 -6.21 8.97
CA GLU A 106 -13.79 -7.46 9.34
C GLU A 106 -12.75 -8.56 9.51
N SER A 107 -12.96 -9.41 10.50
CA SER A 107 -12.19 -10.64 10.68
C SER A 107 -13.15 -11.73 11.13
N ASN A 108 -13.00 -12.94 10.61
CA ASN A 108 -13.88 -14.08 10.90
C ASN A 108 -15.38 -13.74 10.79
N ASN A 109 -15.77 -13.01 9.73
CA ASN A 109 -17.14 -12.55 9.46
C ASN A 109 -17.76 -11.70 10.58
N GLN A 110 -16.93 -11.00 11.35
CA GLN A 110 -17.34 -10.08 12.40
C GLN A 110 -16.65 -8.73 12.21
N VAL A 111 -17.41 -7.65 12.32
CA VAL A 111 -16.87 -6.29 12.29
C VAL A 111 -15.99 -6.08 13.52
N GLN A 112 -14.73 -5.76 13.30
CA GLN A 112 -13.75 -5.45 14.34
C GLN A 112 -13.66 -3.96 14.60
N SER A 113 -13.75 -3.15 13.53
CA SER A 113 -13.77 -1.69 13.65
C SER A 113 -14.44 -1.04 12.46
N GLN A 114 -15.01 0.13 12.69
CA GLN A 114 -15.54 1.02 11.67
C GLN A 114 -15.08 2.44 11.97
N ARG A 115 -14.76 3.18 10.90
CA ARG A 115 -14.49 4.62 10.96
C ARG A 115 -15.27 5.31 9.85
N ASP A 116 -16.05 6.30 10.24
CA ASP A 116 -16.77 7.20 9.34
C ASP A 116 -16.01 8.53 9.26
N TYR A 117 -15.72 8.99 8.05
CA TYR A 117 -15.07 10.27 7.79
C TYR A 117 -16.16 11.27 7.41
N LEU A 118 -16.45 12.17 8.34
CA LEU A 118 -17.42 13.23 8.12
C LEU A 118 -16.71 14.48 7.58
N PRO A 119 -17.40 15.32 6.81
CA PRO A 119 -16.89 16.64 6.46
C PRO A 119 -16.44 17.37 7.72
N LEU A 120 -15.35 18.15 7.60
CA LEU A 120 -15.01 19.12 8.64
C LEU A 120 -16.22 20.05 8.81
N LEU A 121 -16.79 20.03 10.01
CA LEU A 121 -17.81 20.99 10.40
C LEU A 121 -17.05 22.26 10.79
N ASP A 122 -17.00 23.25 9.90
CA ASP A 122 -16.64 24.60 10.30
C ASP A 122 -17.80 25.12 11.18
N ILE A 123 -17.61 25.17 12.50
CA ILE A 123 -18.51 25.84 13.46
C ILE A 123 -17.99 27.26 13.69
#